data_AF-A0AAD7DG39-F1
#
_entry.id   AF-A0AAD7DG39-F1
#
_cell.length_a   1.000
_cell.length_b   1.000
_cell.length_c   1.000
_cell.angle_alpha   90.00
_cell.angle_beta   90.00
_cell.angle_gamma   90.00
#
_symmetry.space_group_name_H-M   'P 1'
#
loop_
_entity.id
_entity.type
_entity.pdbx_description
1 polymer ?
#
loop_
_entity_poly.entity_id
_entity_poly.type
_entity_poly.pdbx_seq_one_letter_code
_entity_poly.pdbx_strand_id
1 'polypeptide(L)' 'DDINANTRKLVRDLLHVAEVTRAISARDFGRVEDLGNLAMIFRGAGSKSYCTEILYFIHNLKYVW' A
#
# COMPACT_ATOMS: atom_id res chain seq x y z
N ASP A 1 -20.98 -15.27 -5.11
CA ASP A 1 -19.83 -15.74 -5.89
C ASP A 1 -18.57 -15.10 -5.31
N ASP A 2 -17.81 -15.90 -4.58
CA ASP A 2 -16.65 -15.44 -3.81
C ASP A 2 -15.48 -15.01 -4.71
N ILE A 3 -15.44 -15.51 -5.96
CA ILE A 3 -14.41 -15.18 -6.93
C ILE A 3 -14.52 -13.70 -7.30
N ASN A 4 -15.73 -13.23 -7.65
CA ASN A 4 -15.97 -11.83 -8.02
C ASN A 4 -15.65 -10.86 -6.85
N ALA A 5 -16.00 -11.24 -5.62
CA ALA A 5 -15.68 -10.44 -4.43
C ALA A 5 -14.17 -10.31 -4.19
N ASN A 6 -13.41 -11.40 -4.39
CA ASN A 6 -11.96 -11.40 -4.24
C ASN A 6 -11.27 -10.66 -5.41
N THR A 7 -11.76 -10.79 -6.63
CA THR A 7 -11.26 -10.03 -7.79
C THR A 7 -11.43 -8.52 -7.56
N ARG A 8 -12.56 -8.07 -7.00
CA ARG A 8 -12.76 -6.66 -6.65
C ARG A 8 -11.77 -6.15 -5.60
N LYS A 9 -11.47 -6.95 -4.57
CA LYS A 9 -10.45 -6.61 -3.56
C LYS A 9 -9.06 -6.52 -4.19
N LEU A 10 -8.69 -7.47 -5.03
CA LEU A 10 -7.43 -7.47 -5.75
C LEU A 10 -7.27 -6.24 -6.65
N VAL A 11 -8.31 -5.88 -7.42
CA VAL A 11 -8.29 -4.70 -8.29
C VAL A 11 -8.13 -3.41 -7.48
N ARG A 12 -8.81 -3.29 -6.34
CA ARG A 12 -8.65 -2.14 -5.44
C ARG A 12 -7.21 -2.01 -4.92
N ASP A 13 -6.62 -3.13 -4.51
CA ASP A 13 -5.28 -3.15 -3.94
C ASP A 13 -4.22 -2.83 -5.03
N LEU A 14 -4.41 -3.33 -6.26
CA LEU A 14 -3.57 -2.99 -7.42
C LEU A 14 -3.66 -1.52 -7.82
N LEU A 15 -4.86 -0.93 -7.76
CA LEU A 15 -5.05 0.51 -8.02
C LEU A 15 -4.34 1.38 -6.99
N HIS A 16 -4.33 0.99 -5.72
CA HIS A 16 -3.55 1.67 -4.69
C HIS A 16 -2.05 1.59 -4.96
N VAL A 17 -1.52 0.42 -5.32
CA VAL A 17 -0.10 0.25 -5.64
C VAL A 17 0.30 1.11 -6.85
N ALA A 18 -0.55 1.16 -7.88
CA ALA A 18 -0.31 2.00 -9.05
C ALA A 18 -0.25 3.48 -8.69
N GLU A 19 -1.14 3.94 -7.81
CA GLU A 19 -1.18 5.36 -7.44
C GLU A 19 -0.05 5.78 -6.52
N VAL A 20 0.37 4.88 -5.61
CA VAL A 20 1.61 5.06 -4.84
C VAL A 20 2.82 5.17 -5.76
N THR A 21 2.91 4.31 -6.77
CA THR A 21 4.03 4.33 -7.74
C THR A 21 4.07 5.65 -8.51
N ARG A 22 2.90 6.18 -8.92
CA ARG A 22 2.79 7.50 -9.54
C ARG A 22 3.15 8.63 -8.58
N ALA A 23 2.70 8.59 -7.34
CA ALA A 23 3.00 9.61 -6.34
C ALA A 23 4.50 9.69 -6.01
N ILE A 24 5.17 8.54 -5.88
CA ILE A 24 6.63 8.46 -5.72
C ILE A 24 7.33 9.07 -6.93
N SER A 25 6.91 8.72 -8.16
CA SER A 25 7.46 9.30 -9.38
C SER A 25 7.22 10.81 -9.51
N ALA A 26 6.12 11.31 -8.98
CA ALA A 26 5.75 12.73 -9.00
C ALA A 26 6.38 13.53 -7.85
N ARG A 27 7.10 12.88 -6.93
CA ARG A 27 7.59 13.45 -5.65
C ARG A 27 6.47 14.10 -4.82
N ASP A 28 5.23 13.69 -5.01
CA ASP A 28 4.07 14.17 -4.27
C ASP A 28 3.85 13.28 -3.05
N PHE A 29 4.71 13.47 -2.04
CA PHE A 29 4.78 12.61 -0.86
C PHE A 29 3.63 12.83 0.14
N GLY A 30 2.77 13.84 -0.07
CA GLY A 30 1.52 13.99 0.70
C GLY A 30 0.51 12.87 0.42
N ARG A 31 0.55 12.29 -0.79
CA ARG A 31 -0.28 11.13 -1.20
C ARG A 31 0.33 9.78 -0.80
N VAL A 32 1.55 9.78 -0.28
CA VAL A 32 2.27 8.57 0.17
C VAL A 32 1.87 8.20 1.60
N GLU A 33 1.33 9.11 2.41
CA GLU A 33 0.79 8.78 3.75
C GLU A 33 -0.38 7.78 3.71
N ASP A 34 -1.14 7.73 2.61
CA ASP A 34 -2.21 6.73 2.40
C ASP A 34 -1.68 5.28 2.35
N LEU A 35 -0.35 5.07 2.22
CA LEU A 35 0.28 3.74 2.38
C LEU A 35 0.09 3.14 3.77
N GLY A 36 -0.13 3.96 4.81
CA GLY A 36 -0.46 3.46 6.14
C GLY A 36 -1.74 2.62 6.13
N ASN A 37 -2.75 3.04 5.35
CA ASN A 37 -3.98 2.29 5.16
C ASN A 37 -3.74 0.98 4.40
N LEU A 38 -2.83 0.99 3.43
CA LEU A 38 -2.43 -0.22 2.70
C LEU A 38 -1.75 -1.25 3.62
N ALA A 39 -0.83 -0.80 4.47
CA ALA A 39 -0.19 -1.66 5.47
C ALA A 39 -1.22 -2.30 6.41
N MET A 40 -2.25 -1.56 6.83
CA MET A 40 -3.34 -2.07 7.64
C MET A 40 -4.22 -3.10 6.90
N ILE A 41 -4.46 -2.93 5.59
CA ILE A 41 -5.18 -3.90 4.76
C ILE A 41 -4.39 -5.22 4.69
N PHE A 42 -3.09 -5.18 4.39
CA PHE A 42 -2.25 -6.37 4.38
C PHE A 42 -2.14 -7.03 5.76
N ARG A 43 -2.16 -6.24 6.85
CA ARG A 43 -2.23 -6.76 8.22
C ARG A 43 -3.52 -7.52 8.48
N GLY A 44 -4.67 -6.97 8.08
CA GLY A 44 -5.98 -7.59 8.24
C GLY A 44 -6.15 -8.86 7.40
N ALA A 45 -5.50 -8.93 6.24
CA ALA A 45 -5.48 -10.11 5.38
C ALA A 45 -4.53 -11.23 5.85
N GLY A 46 -3.89 -11.09 7.02
CA GLY A 46 -2.92 -12.05 7.54
C GLY A 46 -1.55 -12.01 6.85
N SER A 47 -1.35 -11.13 5.88
CA SER A 47 -0.12 -10.93 5.11
C SER A 47 0.89 -10.06 5.89
N LYS A 48 1.37 -10.60 7.02
CA LYS A 48 2.27 -9.90 7.97
C LYS A 48 3.59 -9.46 7.34
N SER A 49 4.15 -10.23 6.42
CA SER A 49 5.43 -9.92 5.75
C SER A 49 5.32 -8.64 4.92
N TYR A 50 4.30 -8.59 4.04
CA TYR A 50 4.03 -7.42 3.20
C TYR A 50 3.67 -6.17 4.03
N CYS A 51 2.89 -6.32 5.10
CA CYS A 51 2.63 -5.23 6.03
C CYS A 51 3.92 -4.66 6.64
N THR A 52 4.84 -5.55 7.06
CA THR A 52 6.10 -5.16 7.68
C THR A 52 7.03 -4.46 6.70
N GLU A 53 7.11 -4.96 5.46
CA GLU A 53 7.89 -4.32 4.39
C GLU A 53 7.35 -2.94 4.02
N ILE A 54 6.03 -2.77 3.92
CA ILE A 54 5.41 -1.47 3.65
C ILE A 54 5.68 -0.49 4.80
N LEU A 55 5.57 -0.92 6.05
CA LEU A 55 5.89 -0.09 7.22
C LEU A 55 7.37 0.29 7.25
N TYR A 56 8.27 -0.65 6.94
CA TYR A 56 9.71 -0.36 6.82
C TYR A 56 9.99 0.64 5.71
N PHE A 57 9.30 0.52 4.57
CA PHE A 57 9.43 1.47 3.46
C PHE A 57 8.97 2.87 3.86
N ILE A 58 7.81 3.01 4.50
CA ILE A 58 7.30 4.29 5.04
C ILE A 58 8.30 4.88 6.05
N HIS A 59 8.81 4.06 6.97
CA HIS A 59 9.75 4.52 8.01
C HIS A 59 11.09 4.98 7.42
N ASN A 60 11.62 4.27 6.42
CA ASN A 60 12.86 4.65 5.75
C ASN A 60 12.71 5.89 4.87
N LEU A 61 11.54 6.10 4.24
CA LEU A 61 11.24 7.34 3.53
C LEU A 61 11.32 8.57 4.45
N LYS A 62 11.01 8.40 5.75
CA LYS A 62 11.11 9.46 6.75
C LYS A 62 12.55 9.77 7.21
N TYR A 63 13.50 8.85 7.02
CA TYR A 63 14.90 8.95 7.46
C TYR A 63 15.87 9.39 6.36
N VAL A 64 15.50 9.22 5.09
CA VAL A 64 16.23 9.78 3.93
C VAL A 64 15.95 11.29 3.77
N TRP A 65 14.97 11.79 4.52
CA TRP A 65 14.68 13.20 4.76
C TRP A 65 15.37 13.70 6.02
#